data_AF-A0AAU2ZA39-F1
#
_entry.id   AF-A0AAU2ZA39-F1
#
_cell.length_a   1.000
_cell.length_b   1.000
_cell.length_c   1.000
_cell.angle_alpha   90.00
_cell.angle_beta   90.00
_cell.angle_gamma   90.00
#
_symmetry.space_group_name_H-M   'P 1'
#
loop_
_entity.id
_entity.type
_entity.pdbx_description
1 polymer ?
#
loop_
_entity_poly.entity_id
_entity_poly.type
_entity_poly.pdbx_seq_one_letter_code
_entity_poly.pdbx_strand_id
1 'polypeptide(L)'
;MPSFKIDVSTAVVFVATAPVPKLVNKQTGERAVDRETNAGLSTVGLLISDEGEGNLYQVTVPETGLPEGLTPGAPVRVIGLKARDWENEFNGQKRHGISFRAVAITVGV
;
A
#
# COMPACT_ATOMS: atom_id res chain seq x y z
N MET A 1 -15.88 8.76 3.93
CA MET A 1 -15.28 8.61 2.60
C MET A 1 -15.29 7.12 2.23
N PRO A 2 -16.02 6.74 1.18
CA PRO A 2 -16.07 5.36 0.70
C PRO A 2 -14.69 4.92 0.20
N SER A 3 -14.47 3.62 0.09
CA SER A 3 -13.30 3.06 -0.59
C SER A 3 -13.75 2.37 -1.87
N PHE A 4 -13.04 2.60 -2.96
CA PHE A 4 -13.31 1.99 -4.26
C PHE A 4 -12.34 0.85 -4.51
N LYS A 5 -12.86 -0.29 -4.99
CA LYS A 5 -12.03 -1.38 -5.50
C LYS A 5 -11.30 -0.89 -6.73
N ILE A 6 -10.00 -1.17 -6.81
CA ILE A 6 -9.21 -0.97 -8.02
C ILE A 6 -9.07 -2.34 -8.67
N ASP A 7 -9.44 -2.42 -9.95
CA ASP A 7 -9.12 -3.59 -10.75
C ASP A 7 -7.67 -3.52 -11.21
N VAL A 8 -6.97 -4.63 -11.06
CA VAL A 8 -5.56 -4.83 -11.45
C VAL A 8 -5.39 -6.14 -12.21
N SER A 9 -6.50 -6.67 -12.75
CA SER A 9 -6.55 -7.99 -13.41
C SER A 9 -5.70 -8.06 -14.68
N THR A 10 -5.56 -6.95 -15.39
CA THR A 10 -4.74 -6.77 -16.61
C THR A 10 -3.36 -6.18 -16.34
N ALA A 11 -3.13 -5.67 -15.12
CA ALA A 11 -1.92 -4.95 -14.78
C ALA A 11 -0.73 -5.89 -14.52
N VAL A 12 0.46 -5.46 -14.94
CA VAL A 12 1.74 -6.02 -14.52
C VAL A 12 2.26 -5.23 -13.33
N VAL A 13 2.58 -5.91 -12.22
CA VAL A 13 2.97 -5.23 -10.98
C VAL A 13 4.34 -5.67 -10.51
N PHE A 14 5.19 -4.69 -10.20
CA PHE A 14 6.52 -4.89 -9.61
C PHE A 14 6.65 -4.15 -8.30
N VAL A 15 7.45 -4.71 -7.39
CA VAL A 15 7.88 -4.01 -6.18
C VAL A 15 8.89 -2.92 -6.58
N ALA A 16 8.56 -1.67 -6.28
CA ALA A 16 9.45 -0.53 -6.48
C ALA A 16 10.27 -0.21 -5.22
N THR A 17 9.67 -0.32 -4.04
CA THR A 17 10.38 -0.21 -2.76
C THR A 17 10.00 -1.36 -1.85
N ALA A 18 10.99 -1.92 -1.15
CA ALA A 18 10.78 -2.99 -0.17
C ALA A 18 9.75 -2.57 0.89
N PRO A 19 9.04 -3.54 1.52
CA PRO A 19 8.15 -3.24 2.63
C PRO A 19 8.88 -2.53 3.77
N VAL A 20 8.28 -1.44 4.26
CA VAL A 20 8.76 -0.70 5.43
C VAL A 20 7.63 -0.61 6.46
N PRO A 21 7.90 -0.80 7.76
CA PRO A 21 6.91 -0.60 8.81
C PRO A 21 6.26 0.78 8.72
N LYS A 22 4.94 0.82 8.69
CA LYS A 22 4.18 2.06 8.71
C LYS A 22 4.14 2.60 10.13
N LEU A 23 4.65 3.81 10.34
CA LEU A 23 4.66 4.45 11.65
C LEU A 23 3.49 5.44 11.80
N VAL A 24 2.86 5.45 12.96
CA VAL A 24 1.95 6.53 13.38
C VAL A 24 2.77 7.74 13.79
N ASN A 25 3.83 7.51 14.55
CA ASN A 25 4.73 8.55 15.03
C ASN A 25 6.19 8.19 14.71
N LYS A 26 6.82 9.00 13.86
CA LYS A 26 8.22 8.79 13.45
C LYS A 26 9.23 9.05 14.56
N GLN A 27 8.90 9.88 15.57
CA GLN A 27 9.81 10.21 16.67
C GLN A 27 9.85 9.09 17.71
N THR A 28 8.71 8.50 18.04
CA THR A 28 8.62 7.41 19.02
C THR A 28 8.84 6.03 18.40
N GLY A 29 8.74 5.91 17.08
CA GLY A 29 8.74 4.63 16.39
C GLY A 29 7.44 3.85 16.57
N GLU A 30 6.38 4.49 17.07
CA GLU A 30 5.08 3.84 17.28
C GLU A 30 4.51 3.35 15.94
N ARG A 31 4.21 2.06 15.90
CA ARG A 31 3.77 1.36 14.69
C ARG A 31 2.27 1.48 14.47
N ALA A 32 1.87 1.69 13.22
CA ALA A 32 0.47 1.62 12.82
C ALA A 32 0.00 0.17 12.78
N VAL A 33 -1.18 -0.08 13.32
CA VAL A 33 -1.82 -1.41 13.34
C VAL A 33 -3.11 -1.42 12.53
N ASP A 34 -3.42 -2.58 11.97
CA ASP A 34 -4.71 -2.88 11.37
C ASP A 34 -5.79 -2.94 12.46
N ARG A 35 -6.92 -2.26 12.26
CA ARG A 35 -7.96 -2.17 13.29
C ARG A 35 -8.76 -3.46 13.48
N GLU A 36 -8.79 -4.34 12.49
CA GLU A 36 -9.59 -5.56 12.51
C GLU A 36 -8.77 -6.74 13.05
N THR A 37 -7.50 -6.81 12.68
CA THR A 37 -6.60 -7.94 12.96
C THR A 37 -5.53 -7.63 14.00
N ASN A 38 -5.35 -6.35 14.37
CA ASN A 38 -4.28 -5.85 15.23
C ASN A 38 -2.85 -6.11 14.69
N ALA A 39 -2.72 -6.57 13.44
CA ALA A 39 -1.43 -6.80 12.80
C ALA A 39 -0.71 -5.48 12.50
N GLY A 40 0.62 -5.50 12.55
CA GLY A 40 1.44 -4.37 12.11
C GLY A 40 1.15 -4.03 10.65
N LEU A 41 1.14 -2.74 10.32
CA LEU A 41 1.03 -2.27 8.93
C LEU A 41 2.42 -2.00 8.36
N SER A 42 2.53 -2.21 7.06
CA SER A 42 3.70 -1.86 6.26
C SER A 42 3.26 -1.10 5.01
N THR A 43 4.16 -0.27 4.48
CA THR A 43 4.00 0.40 3.20
C THR A 43 4.97 -0.20 2.18
N VAL A 44 4.46 -0.52 1.00
CA VAL A 44 5.22 -1.05 -0.13
C VAL A 44 5.01 -0.13 -1.33
N GLY A 45 6.09 0.24 -2.01
CA GLY A 45 6.01 0.94 -3.29
C GLY A 45 5.77 -0.07 -4.38
N LEU A 46 4.69 0.09 -5.15
CA LEU A 46 4.36 -0.77 -6.28
C LEU A 46 4.35 0.05 -7.56
N LEU A 47 5.09 -0.42 -8.56
CA LEU A 47 4.91 0.02 -9.93
C LEU A 47 3.80 -0.83 -10.53
N ILE A 48 2.66 -0.22 -10.81
CA ILE A 48 1.51 -0.87 -11.45
C ILE A 48 1.46 -0.35 -12.88
N SER A 49 1.66 -1.25 -13.83
CA SER A 49 1.65 -0.93 -15.25
C SER A 49 0.48 -1.58 -15.96
N ASP A 50 -0.34 -0.78 -16.64
CA ASP A 50 -1.48 -1.24 -17.42
C ASP A 50 -1.71 -0.32 -18.63
N GLU A 51 -2.24 -0.87 -19.73
CA GLU A 51 -2.56 -0.13 -20.96
C GLU A 51 -1.45 0.82 -21.50
N GLY A 52 -0.18 0.50 -21.23
CA GLY A 52 0.97 1.30 -21.65
C GLY A 52 1.38 2.41 -20.70
N GLU A 53 0.69 2.58 -19.57
CA GLU A 53 1.05 3.51 -18.50
C GLU A 53 1.61 2.77 -17.29
N GLY A 54 2.64 3.34 -16.66
CA GLY A 54 3.24 2.81 -15.42
C GLY A 54 3.14 3.84 -14.30
N ASN A 55 2.41 3.52 -13.24
CA ASN A 55 2.19 4.41 -12.12
C ASN A 55 2.80 3.84 -10.83
N LEU A 56 3.50 4.69 -10.07
CA LEU A 56 4.06 4.34 -8.78
C LEU A 56 3.07 4.66 -7.66
N TYR A 57 2.67 3.64 -6.90
CA TYR A 57 1.76 3.80 -5.76
C TYR A 57 2.41 3.32 -4.46
N GLN A 58 2.20 4.07 -3.37
CA GLN A 58 2.50 3.61 -2.01
C GLN A 58 1.27 2.90 -1.44
N VAL A 59 1.37 1.58 -1.27
CA VAL A 59 0.27 0.72 -0.83
C VAL A 59 0.51 0.29 0.61
N THR A 60 -0.49 0.52 1.47
CA THR A 60 -0.50 0.00 2.85
C THR A 60 -1.04 -1.42 2.87
N VAL A 61 -0.35 -2.35 3.54
CA VAL A 61 -0.74 -3.76 3.66
C VAL A 61 -0.49 -4.22 5.10
N PRO A 62 -1.38 -5.04 5.70
CA PRO A 62 -1.07 -5.76 6.93
C PRO A 62 0.11 -6.72 6.73
N GLU A 63 1.01 -6.83 7.70
CA GLU A 63 2.18 -7.71 7.57
C GLU A 63 1.82 -9.19 7.39
N THR A 64 0.69 -9.62 7.94
CA THR A 64 0.15 -10.97 7.71
C THR A 64 -0.22 -11.25 6.25
N GLY A 65 -0.33 -10.20 5.42
CA GLY A 65 -0.55 -10.27 3.98
C GLY A 65 0.69 -9.98 3.15
N LEU A 66 1.90 -9.96 3.75
CA LEU A 66 3.16 -9.77 3.03
C LEU A 66 3.99 -11.06 3.02
N PRO A 67 4.62 -11.41 1.90
CA PRO A 67 5.56 -12.51 1.86
C PRO A 67 6.90 -12.07 2.45
N GLU A 68 7.63 -13.00 3.05
CA GLU A 68 9.00 -12.75 3.48
C GLU A 68 9.91 -12.49 2.28
N GLY A 69 10.91 -11.62 2.46
CA GLY A 69 11.93 -11.39 1.44
C GLY A 69 11.46 -10.62 0.20
N LEU A 70 10.38 -9.84 0.29
CA LEU A 70 9.92 -9.02 -0.83
C LEU A 70 10.92 -7.90 -1.16
N THR A 71 11.57 -7.99 -2.34
CA THR A 71 12.60 -7.05 -2.78
C THR A 71 12.19 -6.23 -4.02
N PRO A 72 12.78 -5.04 -4.24
CA PRO A 72 12.58 -4.28 -5.47
C PRO A 72 12.85 -5.12 -6.73
N GLY A 73 12.05 -4.89 -7.77
CA GLY A 73 12.07 -5.63 -9.03
C GLY A 73 11.31 -6.97 -9.00
N ALA A 74 10.88 -7.45 -7.84
CA ALA A 74 10.10 -8.69 -7.76
C ALA A 74 8.71 -8.51 -8.40
N PRO A 75 8.29 -9.41 -9.33
CA PRO A 75 6.93 -9.44 -9.83
C PRO A 75 5.96 -9.94 -8.76
N VAL A 76 4.80 -9.30 -8.65
CA VAL A 76 3.80 -9.61 -7.62
C VAL A 76 2.37 -9.54 -8.13
N ARG A 77 1.46 -10.22 -7.42
CA ARG A 77 0.01 -9.99 -7.51
C ARG A 77 -0.47 -9.20 -6.29
N VAL A 78 -1.47 -8.35 -6.50
CA VAL A 78 -2.07 -7.52 -5.45
C VAL A 78 -3.50 -7.98 -5.19
N ILE A 79 -3.81 -8.33 -3.94
CA ILE A 79 -5.12 -8.85 -3.54
C ILE A 79 -5.90 -7.75 -2.83
N GLY A 80 -7.10 -7.46 -3.33
CA GLY A 80 -8.05 -6.56 -2.67
C GLY A 80 -7.59 -5.10 -2.61
N LEU A 81 -6.95 -4.60 -3.66
CA LEU A 81 -6.53 -3.19 -3.75
C LEU A 81 -7.76 -2.27 -3.70
N LYS A 82 -7.70 -1.30 -2.79
CA LYS A 82 -8.70 -0.26 -2.61
C LYS A 82 -8.05 1.11 -2.56
N ALA A 83 -8.68 2.07 -3.21
CA ALA A 83 -8.38 3.50 -3.06
C ALA A 83 -9.42 4.16 -2.17
N ARG A 84 -8.97 5.09 -1.34
CA ARG A 84 -9.83 5.96 -0.55
C ARG A 84 -9.25 7.36 -0.51
N ASP A 85 -10.10 8.34 -0.79
CA ASP A 85 -9.78 9.75 -0.57
C ASP A 85 -9.71 10.07 0.93
N TRP A 86 -8.89 11.05 1.25
CA TRP A 86 -8.80 11.61 2.58
C TRP A 86 -8.53 13.10 2.51
N GLU A 87 -9.06 13.82 3.48
CA GLU A 87 -8.71 15.20 3.79
C GLU A 87 -8.35 15.23 5.28
N ASN A 88 -7.28 15.92 5.63
CA ASN A 88 -6.86 16.12 7.00
C ASN A 88 -6.21 17.49 7.16
N GLU A 89 -6.32 18.08 8.33
CA GLU A 89 -5.64 19.34 8.65
C GLU A 89 -4.38 19.04 9.44
N PHE A 90 -3.22 19.54 8.97
CA PHE A 90 -1.94 19.34 9.62
C PHE A 90 -1.26 20.69 9.80
N ASN A 91 -1.04 21.13 11.04
CA ASN A 91 -0.51 22.45 11.38
C ASN A 91 -1.30 23.61 10.71
N GLY A 92 -2.63 23.53 10.69
CA GLY A 92 -3.48 24.55 10.06
C GLY A 92 -3.51 24.52 8.53
N GLN A 93 -2.79 23.59 7.89
CA GLN A 93 -2.84 23.38 6.45
C GLN A 93 -3.71 22.17 6.11
N LYS A 94 -4.73 22.39 5.27
CA LYS A 94 -5.51 21.30 4.68
C LYS A 94 -4.62 20.50 3.74
N ARG A 95 -4.53 19.20 3.98
CA ARG A 95 -3.91 18.21 3.11
C ARG A 95 -4.99 17.24 2.65
N HIS A 96 -4.87 16.79 1.42
CA HIS A 96 -5.75 15.77 0.89
C HIS A 96 -4.94 14.83 0.00
N GLY A 97 -5.53 13.69 -0.32
CA GLY A 97 -4.95 12.77 -1.28
C GLY A 97 -5.73 11.48 -1.37
N ILE A 98 -5.14 10.54 -2.10
CA ILE A 98 -5.65 9.17 -2.21
C ILE A 98 -4.72 8.25 -1.44
N SER A 99 -5.32 7.39 -0.62
CA SER A 99 -4.64 6.31 0.07
C SER A 99 -4.95 4.98 -0.61
N PHE A 100 -3.91 4.16 -0.79
CA PHE A 100 -4.04 2.83 -1.35
C PHE A 100 -3.82 1.79 -0.27
N ARG A 101 -4.72 0.81 -0.19
CA ARG A 101 -4.64 -0.30 0.75
C ARG A 101 -4.93 -1.60 0.03
N ALA A 102 -4.10 -2.61 0.24
CA ALA A 102 -4.37 -3.97 -0.21
C ALA A 102 -4.54 -4.90 1.00
N VAL A 103 -5.20 -6.04 0.77
CA VAL A 103 -5.33 -7.11 1.75
C VAL A 103 -4.04 -7.90 1.83
N ALA A 104 -3.45 -8.24 0.68
CA ALA A 104 -2.20 -8.96 0.59
C ALA A 104 -1.45 -8.65 -0.70
N ILE A 105 -0.15 -8.92 -0.70
CA ILE A 105 0.72 -8.97 -1.87
C ILE A 105 1.30 -10.38 -1.91
N THR A 106 1.35 -11.00 -3.09
CA THR A 106 1.93 -12.34 -3.24
C THR A 106 2.97 -12.35 -4.33
N VAL A 107 4.00 -13.18 -4.17
CA VAL A 107 5.06 -13.32 -5.18
C VAL A 107 4.49 -14.00 -6.43
N GLY A 108 4.91 -13.55 -7.62
CA GLY A 108 4.52 -14.13 -8.91
C GLY A 108 3.67 -13.20 -9.75
N VAL A 109 3.56 -13.53 -11.05
CA VAL A 109 2.75 -12.78 -12.04
C VAL A 109 1.35 -13.35 -12.11
#